data_AF-A0A956TQ79-F1
#
_entry.id   AF-A0A956TQ79-F1
#
_cell.length_a   1.000
_cell.length_b   1.000
_cell.length_c   1.000
_cell.angle_alpha   90.00
_cell.angle_beta   90.00
_cell.angle_gamma   90.00
#
_symmetry.space_group_name_H-M   'P 1'
#
loop_
_entity.id
_entity.type
_entity.pdbx_description
1 polymer ?
#
loop_
_entity_poly.entity_id
_entity_poly.type
_entity_poly.pdbx_seq_one_letter_code
_entity_poly.pdbx_strand_id
1 'polypeptide(L)'
;MTELSRQEQAARRALEDIRFLIETGSEGSGDGEGAETGLDGRQIIDLLTGNFNKLDKNGDGISRDELTTALMYPQSFHADEYEMLKLVAKYFDTIINMVDDEPGEELRITRADVEVLGQFLVHSGMSLAELHRWCSMEQTVEDSVGPPPMTWE
;
A
#
# COMPACT_ATOMS: atom_id res chain seq x y z
N MET A 1 -25.41 30.31 1.48
CA MET A 1 -24.17 29.49 1.39
C MET A 1 -24.00 28.84 2.75
N THR A 2 -24.32 27.55 2.86
CA THR A 2 -24.11 26.77 4.07
C THR A 2 -22.63 26.38 4.12
N GLU A 3 -21.87 26.99 5.04
CA GLU A 3 -20.53 26.52 5.36
C GLU A 3 -20.65 25.12 5.94
N LEU A 4 -20.23 24.12 5.15
CA LEU A 4 -20.10 22.75 5.62
C LEU A 4 -19.15 22.73 6.81
N SER A 5 -19.54 22.04 7.88
CA SER A 5 -18.69 21.86 9.06
C SER A 5 -17.31 21.33 8.65
N ARG A 6 -16.25 21.73 9.35
CA ARG A 6 -14.89 21.17 9.11
C ARG A 6 -14.89 19.64 9.11
N GLN A 7 -15.78 19.05 9.91
CA GLN A 7 -15.97 17.61 9.99
C GLN A 7 -16.60 17.02 8.72
N GLU A 8 -17.56 17.71 8.09
CA GLU A 8 -18.17 17.29 6.82
C GLU A 8 -17.19 17.44 5.63
N GLN A 9 -16.34 18.48 5.65
CA GLN A 9 -15.31 18.66 4.63
C GLN A 9 -14.22 17.57 4.72
N ALA A 10 -13.80 17.22 5.95
CA ALA A 10 -12.85 16.13 6.18
C ALA A 10 -13.44 14.77 5.76
N ALA A 11 -14.69 14.50 6.12
CA ALA A 11 -15.37 13.27 5.73
C ALA A 11 -15.54 13.14 4.21
N ARG A 12 -15.86 14.25 3.51
CA ARG A 12 -15.93 14.27 2.05
C ARG A 12 -14.59 13.97 1.39
N ARG A 13 -13.50 14.59 1.86
CA ARG A 13 -12.16 14.29 1.35
C ARG A 13 -11.75 12.84 1.59
N ALA A 14 -12.03 12.30 2.78
CA ALA A 14 -11.75 10.90 3.09
C ALA A 14 -12.52 9.96 2.15
N LEU A 15 -13.79 10.26 1.85
CA LEU A 15 -14.59 9.49 0.89
C LEU A 15 -14.06 9.59 -0.55
N GLU A 16 -13.59 10.76 -0.97
CA GLU A 16 -12.95 10.95 -2.28
C GLU A 16 -11.63 10.17 -2.37
N ASP A 17 -10.82 10.19 -1.32
CA ASP A 17 -9.57 9.41 -1.23
C ASP A 17 -9.84 7.90 -1.26
N ILE A 18 -10.84 7.41 -0.49
CA ILE A 18 -11.25 6.00 -0.49
C ILE A 18 -11.74 5.59 -1.88
N ARG A 19 -12.55 6.45 -2.53
CA ARG A 19 -13.01 6.21 -3.89
C ARG A 19 -11.85 6.11 -4.88
N PHE A 20 -10.88 7.02 -4.80
CA PHE A 20 -9.68 6.97 -5.64
C PHE A 20 -8.88 5.68 -5.43
N LEU A 21 -8.73 5.22 -4.18
CA LEU A 21 -8.05 3.97 -3.85
C LEU A 21 -8.79 2.74 -4.41
N ILE A 22 -10.13 2.74 -4.39
CA ILE A 22 -10.95 1.66 -4.97
C ILE A 22 -10.85 1.67 -6.50
N GLU A 23 -10.88 2.84 -7.14
CA GLU A 23 -10.79 2.97 -8.60
C GLU A 23 -9.39 2.62 -9.14
N THR A 24 -8.32 2.93 -8.40
CA THR A 24 -6.95 2.56 -8.77
C THR A 24 -6.59 1.10 -8.48
N GLY A 25 -7.33 0.43 -7.59
CA GLY A 25 -7.16 -1.00 -7.32
C GLY A 25 -7.87 -1.93 -8.31
N SER A 26 -8.71 -1.41 -9.23
CA SER A 26 -9.55 -2.26 -10.08
C SER A 26 -8.92 -2.60 -11.43
N GLU A 27 -8.55 -1.66 -12.30
CA GLU A 27 -7.99 -1.99 -13.62
C GLU A 27 -7.15 -0.83 -14.18
N GLY A 28 -5.91 -1.12 -14.60
CA GLY A 28 -5.19 -0.28 -15.55
C GLY A 28 -3.85 0.25 -15.06
N SER A 29 -2.79 -0.31 -15.63
CA SER A 29 -1.47 0.30 -15.77
C SER A 29 -1.59 1.75 -16.25
N GLY A 30 -1.64 2.68 -15.32
CA GLY A 30 -1.50 4.10 -15.55
C GLY A 30 -0.19 4.53 -14.93
N ASP A 31 0.77 4.89 -15.77
CA ASP A 31 1.96 5.69 -15.47
C ASP A 31 1.52 6.98 -14.75
N GLY A 32 1.17 6.86 -13.48
CA GLY A 32 0.92 7.94 -12.56
C GLY A 32 2.20 8.17 -11.81
N GLU A 33 3.10 8.90 -12.47
CA GLU A 33 4.12 9.78 -11.91
C GLU A 33 4.06 9.78 -10.38
N GLY A 34 5.06 9.12 -9.77
CA GLY A 34 5.12 8.85 -8.34
C GLY A 34 4.59 10.06 -7.60
N ALA A 35 3.39 9.92 -7.03
CA ALA A 35 2.79 10.97 -6.24
C ALA A 35 3.88 11.37 -5.25
N GLU A 36 4.40 12.58 -5.41
CA GLU A 36 5.47 13.15 -4.62
C GLU A 36 4.93 13.33 -3.21
N THR A 37 4.71 12.23 -2.50
CA THR A 37 4.51 12.26 -1.07
C THR A 37 5.81 12.78 -0.53
N GLY A 38 5.76 13.86 0.24
CA GLY A 38 6.95 14.43 0.87
C GLY A 38 7.58 13.53 1.94
N LEU A 39 7.19 12.24 1.97
CA LEU A 39 7.67 11.21 2.87
C LEU A 39 8.69 10.34 2.15
N ASP A 40 9.93 10.40 2.62
CA ASP A 40 10.96 9.47 2.20
C ASP A 40 10.71 8.07 2.76
N GLY A 41 11.29 7.04 2.13
CA GLY A 41 11.13 5.64 2.53
C GLY A 41 11.36 5.37 4.02
N ARG A 42 12.35 6.04 4.62
CA ARG A 42 12.61 5.95 6.06
C ARG A 42 11.49 6.53 6.93
N GLN A 43 10.92 7.67 6.52
CA GLN A 43 9.82 8.29 7.25
C GLN A 43 8.57 7.40 7.20
N ILE A 44 8.29 6.78 6.06
CA ILE A 44 7.18 5.83 5.92
C ILE A 44 7.33 4.69 6.93
N ILE A 45 8.51 4.09 7.05
CA ILE A 45 8.78 3.00 7.99
C ILE A 45 8.71 3.46 9.45
N ASP A 46 9.29 4.61 9.78
CA ASP A 46 9.26 5.15 11.14
C ASP A 46 7.80 5.44 11.58
N LEU A 47 6.99 6.03 10.69
CA LEU A 47 5.57 6.33 10.93
C LEU A 47 4.73 5.05 11.04
N LEU A 48 4.95 4.08 10.13
CA LEU A 48 4.22 2.82 10.12
C LEU A 48 4.55 1.97 11.35
N THR A 49 5.83 1.86 11.71
CA THR A 49 6.28 1.15 12.91
C THR A 49 5.75 1.81 14.18
N GLY A 50 5.81 3.16 14.25
CA GLY A 50 5.30 3.92 15.39
C GLY A 50 3.77 3.82 15.56
N ASN A 51 3.04 3.70 14.45
CA ASN A 51 1.58 3.57 14.45
C ASN A 51 1.08 2.11 14.38
N PHE A 52 1.96 1.11 14.29
CA PHE A 52 1.56 -0.27 14.04
C PHE A 52 0.51 -0.76 15.05
N ASN A 53 0.80 -0.64 16.35
CA ASN A 53 -0.12 -1.06 17.42
C ASN A 53 -1.40 -0.21 17.51
N LYS A 54 -1.42 0.98 16.89
CA LYS A 54 -2.60 1.85 16.81
C LYS A 54 -3.53 1.40 15.67
N LEU A 55 -2.94 0.85 14.61
CA LEU A 55 -3.64 0.35 13.41
C LEU A 55 -4.12 -1.09 13.61
N ASP A 56 -3.25 -1.95 14.13
CA ASP A 56 -3.54 -3.35 14.49
C ASP A 56 -4.23 -3.40 15.86
N LYS A 57 -5.57 -3.41 15.86
CA LYS A 57 -6.35 -3.40 17.11
C LYS A 57 -6.51 -4.79 17.71
N ASN A 58 -6.40 -5.81 16.87
CA ASN A 58 -6.68 -7.19 17.26
C ASN A 58 -5.40 -8.00 17.53
N GLY A 59 -4.23 -7.46 17.20
CA GLY A 59 -2.93 -8.08 17.45
C GLY A 59 -2.57 -9.17 16.44
N ASP A 60 -3.25 -9.21 15.29
CA ASP A 60 -3.11 -10.21 14.24
C ASP A 60 -2.56 -9.63 12.93
N GLY A 61 -2.13 -8.36 12.95
CA GLY A 61 -1.62 -7.64 11.78
C GLY A 61 -2.68 -6.76 11.14
N ILE A 62 -2.22 -5.74 10.40
CA ILE A 62 -3.08 -4.69 9.89
C ILE A 62 -3.89 -5.20 8.70
N SER A 63 -5.20 -5.34 8.91
CA SER A 63 -6.16 -5.69 7.85
C SER A 63 -6.53 -4.48 6.98
N ARG A 64 -7.08 -4.76 5.79
CA ARG A 64 -7.61 -3.73 4.89
C ARG A 64 -8.76 -2.95 5.54
N ASP A 65 -9.57 -3.59 6.38
CA ASP A 65 -10.66 -2.95 7.14
C ASP A 65 -10.14 -2.00 8.21
N GLU A 66 -9.09 -2.38 8.95
CA GLU A 66 -8.46 -1.50 9.95
C GLU A 66 -7.83 -0.27 9.30
N LEU A 67 -7.20 -0.45 8.15
CA LEU A 67 -6.62 0.63 7.37
C LEU A 67 -7.69 1.56 6.80
N THR A 68 -8.77 1.00 6.25
CA THR A 68 -9.93 1.77 5.76
C THR A 68 -10.58 2.54 6.90
N THR A 69 -10.73 1.91 8.06
CA THR A 69 -11.24 2.56 9.27
C THR A 69 -10.33 3.72 9.68
N ALA A 70 -9.01 3.54 9.67
CA ALA A 70 -8.06 4.61 9.97
C ALA A 70 -8.21 5.80 9.02
N LEU A 71 -8.38 5.54 7.71
CA LEU A 71 -8.62 6.57 6.69
C LEU A 71 -9.95 7.32 6.88
N MET A 72 -10.97 6.69 7.46
CA MET A 72 -12.25 7.36 7.78
C MET A 72 -12.15 8.35 8.95
N TYR A 73 -11.08 8.30 9.75
CA TYR A 73 -10.88 9.19 10.90
C TYR A 73 -9.60 10.04 10.77
N PRO A 74 -9.48 10.89 9.72
CA PRO A 74 -8.27 11.68 9.45
C PRO A 74 -7.85 12.57 10.62
N GLN A 75 -8.81 13.05 11.42
CA GLN A 75 -8.53 13.86 12.61
C GLN A 75 -7.76 13.14 13.72
N SER A 76 -7.64 11.81 13.66
CA SER A 76 -6.93 11.00 14.66
C SER A 76 -5.45 10.82 14.34
N PHE A 77 -5.01 11.36 13.21
CA PHE A 77 -3.67 11.20 12.66
C PHE A 77 -3.07 12.56 12.32
N HIS A 78 -1.76 12.69 12.49
CA HIS A 78 -1.02 13.83 11.95
C HIS A 78 -1.00 13.78 10.42
N ALA A 79 -0.70 14.91 9.77
CA ALA A 79 -0.68 15.00 8.30
C ALA A 79 0.21 13.91 7.67
N ASP A 80 1.43 13.76 8.16
CA ASP A 80 2.39 12.76 7.69
C ASP A 80 1.92 11.32 7.95
N GLU A 81 1.29 11.07 9.11
CA GLU A 81 0.71 9.76 9.41
C GLU A 81 -0.43 9.42 8.46
N TYR A 82 -1.28 10.41 8.13
CA TYR A 82 -2.39 10.22 7.21
C TYR A 82 -1.90 10.01 5.76
N GLU A 83 -0.86 10.72 5.32
CA GLU A 83 -0.23 10.46 4.03
C GLU A 83 0.40 9.07 3.95
N MET A 84 1.07 8.63 5.03
CA MET A 84 1.57 7.25 5.14
C MET A 84 0.43 6.23 5.03
N LEU A 85 -0.71 6.46 5.70
CA LEU A 85 -1.86 5.55 5.61
C LEU A 85 -2.41 5.44 4.18
N LYS A 86 -2.45 6.55 3.45
CA LYS A 86 -2.87 6.55 2.03
C LYS A 86 -1.92 5.74 1.16
N LEU A 87 -0.62 5.88 1.37
CA LEU A 87 0.40 5.11 0.65
C LEU A 87 0.29 3.61 0.96
N VAL A 88 0.22 3.25 2.24
CA VAL A 88 0.08 1.86 2.67
C VAL A 88 -1.21 1.26 2.13
N ALA A 89 -2.30 2.03 2.05
CA ALA A 89 -3.56 1.55 1.47
C ALA A 89 -3.47 1.33 -0.03
N LYS A 90 -2.80 2.23 -0.74
CA LYS A 90 -2.58 2.12 -2.18
C LYS A 90 -1.73 0.91 -2.55
N TYR A 91 -0.70 0.64 -1.75
CA TYR A 91 0.29 -0.41 -2.00
C TYR A 91 0.06 -1.65 -1.12
N PHE A 92 -1.13 -1.80 -0.53
CA PHE A 92 -1.44 -2.86 0.44
C PHE A 92 -1.10 -4.24 -0.13
N ASP A 93 -1.57 -4.52 -1.36
CA ASP A 93 -1.36 -5.82 -2.00
C ASP A 93 0.11 -6.05 -2.37
N THR A 94 0.87 -5.01 -2.68
CA THR A 94 2.32 -5.14 -2.86
C THR A 94 2.98 -5.52 -1.55
N ILE A 95 2.61 -4.84 -0.45
CA ILE A 95 3.27 -5.00 0.85
C ILE A 95 3.09 -6.41 1.40
N ILE A 96 1.86 -6.94 1.39
CA ILE A 96 1.58 -8.29 1.91
C ILE A 96 2.23 -9.40 1.07
N ASN A 97 2.41 -9.18 -0.24
CA ASN A 97 3.00 -10.17 -1.14
C ASN A 97 4.53 -10.15 -1.15
N MET A 98 5.19 -9.33 -0.30
CA MET A 98 6.66 -9.31 -0.23
C MET A 98 7.25 -10.44 0.61
N VAL A 99 6.49 -10.93 1.60
CA VAL A 99 6.94 -11.98 2.51
C VAL A 99 6.21 -13.28 2.27
N ASP A 100 4.95 -13.22 1.82
CA ASP A 100 4.11 -14.39 1.65
C ASP A 100 4.28 -15.04 0.27
N ASP A 101 4.67 -16.31 0.26
CA ASP A 101 4.82 -17.19 -0.92
C ASP A 101 3.64 -18.19 -1.00
N GLU A 102 2.69 -18.14 -0.05
CA GLU A 102 1.57 -19.09 0.04
C GLU A 102 0.22 -18.48 -0.36
N PRO A 103 -0.48 -19.04 -1.35
CA PRO A 103 -1.84 -18.63 -1.66
C PRO A 103 -2.80 -19.21 -0.61
N GLY A 104 -3.36 -18.39 0.30
CA GLY A 104 -4.66 -18.75 0.86
C GLY A 104 -5.09 -18.27 2.25
N GLU A 105 -4.31 -17.56 3.05
CA GLU A 105 -4.82 -17.10 4.36
C GLU A 105 -4.58 -15.60 4.61
N GLU A 106 -5.67 -14.92 4.95
CA GLU A 106 -5.78 -13.57 5.51
C GLU A 106 -4.68 -12.55 5.13
N LEU A 107 -4.95 -11.81 4.05
CA LEU A 107 -4.14 -10.66 3.57
C LEU A 107 -4.03 -9.57 4.63
N ARG A 108 -2.96 -9.63 5.44
CA ARG A 108 -2.68 -8.70 6.54
C ARG A 108 -1.24 -8.25 6.49
N ILE A 109 -1.01 -6.97 6.78
CA ILE A 109 0.35 -6.44 6.94
C ILE A 109 0.83 -6.82 8.34
N THR A 110 1.74 -7.78 8.40
CA THR A 110 2.41 -8.23 9.60
C THR A 110 3.65 -7.38 9.89
N ARG A 111 4.27 -7.60 11.05
CA ARG A 111 5.55 -6.95 11.37
C ARG A 111 6.67 -7.40 10.43
N ALA A 112 6.63 -8.66 9.97
CA ALA A 112 7.62 -9.16 9.02
C ALA A 112 7.53 -8.39 7.69
N ASP A 113 6.32 -8.09 7.22
CA ASP A 113 6.10 -7.27 6.02
C ASP A 113 6.66 -5.86 6.18
N VAL A 114 6.49 -5.25 7.36
CA VAL A 114 7.05 -3.92 7.65
C VAL A 114 8.57 -3.96 7.72
N GLU A 115 9.16 -5.02 8.28
CA GLU A 115 10.61 -5.19 8.30
C GLU A 115 11.20 -5.36 6.89
N VAL A 116 10.58 -6.19 6.05
CA VAL A 116 10.99 -6.40 4.65
C VAL A 116 10.78 -5.14 3.82
N LEU A 117 9.63 -4.47 3.98
CA LEU A 117 9.39 -3.17 3.36
C LEU A 117 10.49 -2.18 3.75
N GLY A 118 10.91 -2.19 5.02
CA GLY A 118 11.99 -1.35 5.52
C GLY A 118 13.32 -1.63 4.83
N GLN A 119 13.62 -2.88 4.49
CA GLN A 119 14.83 -3.20 3.74
C GLN A 119 14.79 -2.59 2.33
N PHE A 120 13.67 -2.68 1.62
CA PHE A 120 13.56 -2.09 0.28
C PHE A 120 13.58 -0.56 0.30
N LEU A 121 12.81 0.06 1.21
CA LEU A 121 12.68 1.51 1.27
C LEU A 121 13.94 2.19 1.85
N VAL A 122 14.63 1.56 2.82
CA VAL A 122 15.78 2.17 3.51
C VAL A 122 17.12 1.73 2.93
N HIS A 123 17.29 0.46 2.57
CA HIS A 123 18.58 -0.05 2.08
C HIS A 123 18.73 0.06 0.56
N SER A 124 17.66 -0.19 -0.20
CA SER A 124 17.69 -0.07 -1.65
C SER A 124 17.36 1.35 -2.13
N GLY A 125 16.87 2.22 -1.24
CA GLY A 125 16.49 3.59 -1.56
C GLY A 125 15.34 3.69 -2.55
N MET A 126 14.55 2.61 -2.71
CA MET A 126 13.42 2.59 -3.61
C MET A 126 12.22 3.28 -2.98
N SER A 127 11.40 3.93 -3.80
CA SER A 127 10.06 4.37 -3.43
C SER A 127 9.06 3.21 -3.47
N LEU A 128 7.92 3.35 -2.79
CA LEU A 128 6.82 2.39 -2.86
C LEU A 128 6.31 2.19 -4.31
N ALA A 129 6.34 3.23 -5.13
CA ALA A 129 5.94 3.16 -6.53
C ALA A 129 6.92 2.30 -7.36
N GLU A 130 8.22 2.46 -7.14
CA GLU A 130 9.26 1.64 -7.80
C GLU A 130 9.17 0.18 -7.35
N LEU A 131 8.94 -0.05 -6.05
CA LEU A 131 8.76 -1.38 -5.48
C LEU A 131 7.55 -2.09 -6.09
N HIS A 132 6.40 -1.43 -6.17
CA HIS A 132 5.22 -1.96 -6.85
C HIS A 132 5.50 -2.30 -8.31
N ARG A 133 6.20 -1.43 -9.05
CA ARG A 133 6.57 -1.69 -10.45
C ARG A 133 7.47 -2.93 -10.56
N TRP A 134 8.42 -3.08 -9.65
CA TRP A 134 9.33 -4.23 -9.62
C TRP A 134 8.57 -5.55 -9.38
N CYS A 135 7.68 -5.60 -8.36
CA CYS A 135 6.84 -6.77 -8.10
C CYS A 135 5.89 -7.08 -9.26
N SER A 136 5.34 -6.07 -9.94
CA SER A 136 4.51 -6.28 -11.14
C SER A 136 5.29 -6.77 -12.36
N MET A 137 6.60 -6.50 -12.45
CA MET A 137 7.42 -6.96 -13.57
C MET A 137 7.74 -8.45 -13.48
N GLU A 138 8.05 -8.99 -12.31
CA GLU A 138 8.36 -10.43 -12.14
C GLU A 138 7.18 -11.33 -12.55
N GLN A 139 5.94 -10.91 -12.32
CA GLN A 139 4.74 -11.64 -12.75
C GLN A 139 4.58 -11.80 -14.27
N THR A 140 5.24 -10.97 -15.09
CA THR A 140 5.09 -11.03 -16.56
C THR A 140 6.13 -11.92 -17.26
N VAL A 141 7.16 -12.38 -16.54
CA VAL A 141 8.24 -13.19 -17.13
C VAL A 141 7.94 -14.69 -17.06
N GLU A 142 7.14 -15.14 -16.10
CA GLU A 142 6.84 -16.56 -15.90
C GLU A 142 5.85 -17.17 -16.90
N ASP A 143 5.09 -16.35 -17.64
CA ASP A 143 4.14 -16.85 -18.66
C ASP A 143 4.78 -17.03 -20.07
N SER A 144 6.05 -16.67 -20.24
CA SER A 144 6.74 -16.69 -21.56
C SER A 144 7.77 -17.80 -21.76
N VAL A 145 7.76 -18.86 -20.93
CA VAL A 145 8.57 -20.07 -21.18
C VAL A 145 7.68 -21.19 -21.71
N GLY A 146 7.09 -20.97 -22.89
CA GLY A 146 6.54 -22.07 -23.68
C GLY A 146 7.65 -23.10 -23.99
N PRO A 147 7.37 -24.41 -23.95
CA PRO A 147 8.37 -25.43 -24.25
C PRO A 147 8.98 -25.17 -25.63
N PRO A 148 10.31 -25.35 -25.81
CA PRO A 148 10.97 -25.10 -27.08
C PRO A 148 10.28 -25.93 -28.17
N PRO A 149 10.06 -25.36 -29.38
CA PRO A 149 9.44 -26.09 -30.46
C PRO A 149 10.28 -27.34 -30.77
N MET A 150 9.70 -28.53 -30.57
CA MET A 150 10.28 -29.77 -31.05
C MET A 150 10.32 -29.69 -32.58
N THR A 151 11.48 -29.44 -33.14
CA THR A 151 11.76 -29.72 -34.54
C THR A 151 11.92 -31.23 -34.68
N TRP A 152 10.90 -31.91 -35.18
CA TRP A 152 11.07 -33.28 -35.69
C TRP A 152 11.71 -33.19 -37.08
N GLU A 153 12.98 -33.61 -37.17
CA GLU A 153 13.64 -33.99 -38.43
C GLU A 153 13.42 -35.48 -38.71
#